data_AF-C3ZHP8-F1
#
_entry.id   AF-C3ZHP8-F1
#
_cell.length_a   1.000
_cell.length_b   1.000
_cell.length_c   1.000
_cell.angle_alpha   90.00
_cell.angle_beta   90.00
_cell.angle_gamma   90.00
#
_symmetry.space_group_name_H-M   'P 1'
#
loop_
_entity.id
_entity.type
_entity.pdbx_description
1 polymer ?
#
loop_
_entity_poly.entity_id
_entity_poly.type
_entity_poly.pdbx_seq_one_letter_code
_entity_poly.pdbx_strand_id
1 'polypeptide(L)'
;MRRLYATDDNTSAITFTSRPIDIGEKVTVEITEYRSRSSEDGRGVVILGLTTEDPSTLSQDDLPPCVIDLTAQTNYWARRVKGKFVGSGDTLTFYLDKDGNLTYTLKDVVDEVHLCDIPTDKPLWAILDMDG
;
A
#
# COMPACT_ATOMS: atom_id res chain seq x y z
N MET A 1 -7.48 9.64 -1.77
CA MET A 1 -7.03 8.42 -2.47
C MET A 1 -7.89 8.21 -3.68
N ARG A 2 -7.31 7.77 -4.80
CA ARG A 2 -8.06 7.33 -5.97
C ARG A 2 -8.15 5.81 -5.89
N ARG A 3 -9.36 5.29 -5.69
CA ARG A 3 -9.62 3.86 -5.67
C ARG A 3 -9.74 3.37 -7.12
N LEU A 4 -8.85 2.48 -7.52
CA LEU A 4 -9.11 1.56 -8.62
C LEU A 4 -9.65 0.28 -7.94
N TYR A 5 -10.71 -0.31 -8.48
CA TYR A 5 -11.61 -1.20 -7.72
C TYR A 5 -10.98 -2.50 -7.24
N ALA A 6 -11.56 -3.05 -6.17
CA ALA A 6 -11.56 -4.49 -5.86
C ALA A 6 -12.70 -5.11 -6.69
N THR A 7 -12.39 -6.09 -7.53
CA THR A 7 -13.42 -6.92 -8.18
C THR A 7 -14.09 -7.81 -7.13
N ASP A 8 -15.41 -8.01 -7.25
CA ASP A 8 -16.27 -8.79 -6.32
C ASP A 8 -15.89 -10.28 -6.18
N ASP A 9 -14.78 -10.68 -6.80
CA ASP A 9 -14.28 -12.03 -6.93
C ASP A 9 -12.84 -12.14 -6.39
N ASN A 10 -12.67 -12.06 -5.06
CA ASN A 10 -11.49 -12.63 -4.38
C ASN A 10 -10.10 -12.11 -4.84
N THR A 11 -10.04 -10.90 -5.38
CA THR A 11 -8.86 -10.28 -6.00
C THR A 11 -8.52 -8.97 -5.30
N SER A 12 -7.22 -8.74 -5.05
CA SER A 12 -6.60 -7.54 -4.49
C SER A 12 -7.37 -6.22 -4.70
N ALA A 13 -7.49 -5.43 -3.65
CA ALA A 13 -8.01 -4.06 -3.71
C ALA A 13 -6.87 -3.03 -3.90
N ILE A 14 -6.17 -3.08 -5.04
CA ILE A 14 -5.04 -2.17 -5.31
C ILE A 14 -5.55 -0.73 -5.47
N THR A 15 -5.11 0.15 -4.58
CA THR A 15 -5.45 1.57 -4.58
C THR A 15 -4.20 2.43 -4.51
N PHE A 16 -4.31 3.64 -5.05
CA PHE A 16 -3.21 4.59 -5.10
C PHE A 16 -3.58 5.91 -4.41
N THR A 17 -2.57 6.66 -3.95
CA THR A 17 -2.77 8.07 -3.59
C THR A 17 -3.24 8.84 -4.83
N SER A 18 -4.04 9.89 -4.63
CA SER A 18 -4.55 10.71 -5.74
C SER A 18 -3.54 11.76 -6.22
N ARG A 19 -2.42 11.90 -5.51
CA ARG A 19 -1.30 12.78 -5.82
C ARG A 19 0.01 12.09 -5.37
N PRO A 20 1.16 12.55 -5.88
CA PRO A 20 2.44 12.19 -5.31
C PRO A 20 2.51 12.54 -3.81
N ILE A 21 3.22 11.73 -3.04
CA ILE A 21 3.59 12.03 -1.66
C ILE A 21 4.93 12.78 -1.63
N ASP A 22 5.07 13.72 -0.70
CA ASP A 22 6.35 14.40 -0.52
C ASP A 22 7.30 13.56 0.36
N ILE A 23 8.60 13.75 0.18
CA ILE A 23 9.60 13.16 1.07
C ILE A 23 9.39 13.68 2.50
N GLY A 24 9.30 12.76 3.46
CA GLY A 24 8.99 13.04 4.86
C GLY A 24 7.51 13.28 5.16
N GLU A 25 6.63 13.26 4.15
CA GLU A 25 5.18 13.36 4.35
C GLU A 25 4.66 12.11 5.08
N LYS A 26 4.06 12.31 6.25
CA LYS A 26 3.37 11.25 6.97
C LYS A 26 1.97 11.08 6.44
N VAL A 27 1.70 9.93 5.84
CA VAL A 27 0.39 9.52 5.38
C VAL A 27 -0.20 8.53 6.37
N THR A 28 -1.38 8.82 6.91
CA THR A 28 -2.10 7.94 7.83
C THR A 28 -3.39 7.45 7.19
N VAL A 29 -3.62 6.15 7.32
CA VAL A 29 -4.79 5.45 6.78
C VAL A 29 -5.45 4.71 7.92
N GLU A 30 -6.74 5.01 8.12
CA GLU A 30 -7.59 4.28 9.04
C GLU A 30 -8.34 3.18 8.27
N ILE A 31 -8.32 1.98 8.83
CA ILE A 31 -9.06 0.85 8.29
C ILE A 31 -10.43 0.87 8.95
N THR A 32 -11.41 1.37 8.22
CA THR A 32 -12.78 1.51 8.72
C THR A 32 -13.56 0.20 8.65
N GLU A 33 -13.22 -0.65 7.69
CA GLU A 33 -13.84 -1.95 7.49
C GLU A 33 -12.89 -2.87 6.71
N TYR A 34 -12.82 -4.14 7.11
CA TYR A 34 -12.12 -5.17 6.36
C TYR A 34 -13.07 -6.35 6.16
N ARG A 35 -13.43 -6.63 4.91
CA ARG A 35 -14.29 -7.77 4.53
C ARG A 35 -13.49 -8.69 3.62
N SER A 36 -13.23 -9.92 4.07
CA SER A 36 -12.83 -11.02 3.18
C SER A 36 -13.82 -12.17 3.33
N ARG A 37 -14.08 -12.87 2.22
CA ARG A 37 -14.87 -14.12 2.23
C ARG A 37 -14.17 -15.24 3.02
N SER A 38 -12.87 -15.11 3.25
CA SER A 38 -12.04 -16.12 3.92
C SER A 38 -11.74 -15.81 5.39
N SER A 39 -12.01 -14.58 5.86
CA SER A 39 -11.74 -14.15 7.24
C SER A 39 -13.04 -13.95 8.03
N GLU A 40 -13.44 -14.94 8.83
CA GLU A 40 -14.64 -14.83 9.68
C GLU A 40 -14.51 -13.79 10.80
N ASP A 41 -13.29 -13.38 11.14
CA ASP A 41 -12.99 -12.41 12.20
C ASP A 41 -12.87 -10.97 11.71
N GLY A 42 -13.09 -10.72 10.41
CA GLY A 42 -13.00 -9.38 9.81
C GLY A 42 -11.60 -8.78 9.84
N ARG A 43 -10.56 -9.63 9.78
CA ARG A 43 -9.16 -9.19 9.78
C ARG A 43 -8.40 -9.66 8.54
N GLY A 44 -7.41 -8.87 8.17
CA GLY A 44 -6.80 -8.93 6.85
C GLY A 44 -5.32 -8.63 6.75
N VAL A 45 -4.74 -8.88 5.58
CA VAL A 45 -3.37 -8.44 5.27
C VAL A 45 -3.43 -7.15 4.47
N VAL A 46 -2.56 -6.20 4.83
CA VAL A 46 -2.32 -4.99 4.03
C VAL A 46 -0.92 -5.08 3.44
N ILE A 47 -0.83 -4.71 2.18
CA ILE A 47 0.41 -4.54 1.45
C ILE A 47 0.58 -3.04 1.22
N LEU A 48 1.76 -2.54 1.58
CA LEU A 48 2.14 -1.15 1.40
C LEU A 48 3.26 -1.07 0.37
N GLY A 49 3.16 -0.09 -0.51
CA GLY A 49 4.19 0.16 -1.51
C GLY A 49 4.23 1.59 -2.00
N LEU A 50 5.17 1.86 -2.90
CA LEU A 50 5.32 3.08 -3.66
C LEU A 50 5.52 2.75 -5.14
N THR A 51 5.18 3.69 -6.02
CA THR A 51 5.50 3.63 -7.45
C THR A 51 5.86 5.01 -7.99
N THR A 52 6.72 5.04 -9.00
CA THR A 52 6.97 6.25 -9.80
C THR A 52 6.04 6.36 -11.02
N GLU A 53 5.22 5.35 -11.29
CA GLU A 53 4.20 5.39 -12.34
C GLU A 53 3.00 6.23 -11.88
N ASP A 54 2.57 7.17 -12.71
CA ASP A 54 1.38 7.96 -12.42
C ASP A 54 0.13 7.07 -12.50
N PRO A 55 -0.62 6.85 -11.40
CA PRO A 55 -1.84 6.04 -11.43
C PRO A 55 -2.93 6.59 -12.35
N SER A 56 -2.79 7.81 -12.87
CA SER A 56 -3.69 8.37 -13.87
C SER A 56 -3.55 7.73 -15.25
N THR A 57 -2.39 7.11 -15.54
CA THR A 57 -2.09 6.43 -16.81
C THR A 57 -2.45 4.94 -16.77
N LEU A 58 -2.60 4.36 -15.58
CA LEU A 58 -2.93 2.94 -15.40
C LEU A 58 -4.42 2.68 -15.65
N SER A 59 -4.71 1.68 -16.47
CA SER A 59 -6.05 1.11 -16.62
C SER A 59 -6.24 -0.08 -15.69
N GLN A 60 -7.49 -0.53 -15.53
CA GLN A 60 -7.79 -1.71 -14.72
C GLN A 60 -7.15 -2.98 -15.27
N ASP A 61 -7.03 -3.09 -16.60
CA ASP A 61 -6.45 -4.27 -17.26
C ASP A 61 -4.92 -4.34 -17.06
N ASP A 62 -4.28 -3.24 -16.64
CA ASP A 62 -2.85 -3.18 -16.33
C ASP A 62 -2.53 -3.66 -14.91
N LEU A 63 -3.54 -3.84 -14.04
CA LEU A 63 -3.34 -4.19 -12.64
C LEU A 63 -3.40 -5.72 -12.45
N PRO A 64 -2.38 -6.32 -11.81
CA PRO A 64 -2.39 -7.74 -11.49
C PRO A 64 -3.33 -8.04 -10.30
N PRO A 65 -3.63 -9.33 -10.05
CA PRO A 65 -4.40 -9.77 -8.88
C PRO A 65 -3.73 -9.58 -7.52
N CYS A 66 -2.46 -9.16 -7.47
CA CYS A 66 -1.74 -8.80 -6.25
C CYS A 66 -0.65 -7.79 -6.57
N VAL A 67 -0.53 -6.71 -5.79
CA VAL A 67 0.49 -5.66 -6.01
C VAL A 67 1.93 -6.20 -5.93
N ILE A 68 2.15 -7.33 -5.24
CA ILE A 68 3.48 -7.96 -5.14
C ILE A 68 4.01 -8.33 -6.53
N ASP A 69 3.14 -8.70 -7.47
CA ASP A 69 3.56 -9.07 -8.83
C ASP A 69 4.13 -7.86 -9.61
N LEU A 70 3.75 -6.63 -9.24
CA LEU A 70 4.32 -5.40 -9.82
C LEU A 70 5.77 -5.17 -9.41
N THR A 71 6.22 -5.72 -8.28
CA THR A 71 7.59 -5.51 -7.76
C THR A 71 8.68 -6.15 -8.62
N ALA A 72 8.31 -6.99 -9.60
CA ALA A 72 9.23 -7.49 -10.63
C ALA A 72 9.63 -6.40 -11.64
N GLN A 73 8.89 -5.29 -11.71
CA GLN A 73 9.15 -4.15 -12.58
C GLN A 73 9.98 -3.08 -11.84
N THR A 74 10.71 -2.24 -12.57
CA THR A 74 11.69 -1.29 -11.98
C THR A 74 11.07 -0.09 -11.25
N ASN A 75 9.76 0.11 -11.37
CA ASN A 75 9.07 1.32 -10.94
C ASN A 75 8.09 1.08 -9.79
N TYR A 76 8.17 -0.09 -9.14
CA TYR A 76 7.26 -0.48 -8.06
C TYR A 76 8.02 -1.13 -6.91
N TRP A 77 7.69 -0.70 -5.69
CA TRP A 77 8.22 -1.24 -4.45
C TRP A 77 7.04 -1.57 -3.56
N ALA A 78 6.86 -2.81 -3.12
CA ALA A 78 5.75 -3.17 -2.23
C ALA A 78 6.13 -4.32 -1.32
N ARG A 79 5.54 -4.37 -0.13
CA ARG A 79 5.72 -5.47 0.81
C ARG A 79 4.52 -5.60 1.75
N ARG A 80 4.22 -6.84 2.15
CA ARG A 80 3.25 -7.12 3.21
C ARG A 80 3.68 -6.43 4.51
N VAL A 81 2.76 -5.66 5.09
CA VAL A 81 2.94 -5.02 6.39
C VAL A 81 3.05 -6.12 7.44
N LYS A 82 4.19 -6.17 8.14
CA LYS A 82 4.42 -7.09 9.27
C LYS A 82 3.64 -6.60 10.49
N GLY A 83 3.28 -7.52 11.40
CA GLY A 83 2.68 -7.16 12.68
C GLY A 83 1.23 -7.63 12.94
N LYS A 84 0.80 -8.76 12.36
CA LYS A 84 -0.56 -9.36 12.42
C LYS A 84 -1.53 -8.76 11.40
N PHE A 85 -2.69 -9.42 11.30
CA PHE A 85 -3.82 -8.93 10.53
C PHE A 85 -4.33 -7.59 11.05
N VAL A 86 -4.80 -6.76 10.12
CA VAL A 86 -5.47 -5.49 10.38
C VAL A 86 -6.98 -5.68 10.39
N GLY A 87 -7.71 -4.85 11.15
CA GLY A 87 -9.16 -4.85 11.21
C GLY A 87 -9.71 -3.44 11.43
N SER A 88 -11.02 -3.35 11.64
CA SER A 88 -11.72 -2.09 11.88
C SER A 88 -11.09 -1.30 13.05
N GLY A 89 -10.81 -0.02 12.83
CA GLY A 89 -10.22 0.90 13.80
C GLY A 89 -8.70 0.91 13.84
N ASP A 90 -8.03 0.02 13.11
CA ASP A 90 -6.57 0.00 13.03
C ASP A 90 -6.06 1.13 12.12
N THR A 91 -4.93 1.73 12.49
CA THR A 91 -4.27 2.77 11.71
C THR A 91 -2.92 2.32 11.20
N LEU A 92 -2.66 2.61 9.92
CA LEU A 92 -1.37 2.46 9.26
C LEU A 92 -0.85 3.86 8.92
N THR A 93 0.28 4.25 9.51
CA THR A 93 0.99 5.49 9.17
C THR A 93 2.30 5.16 8.49
N PHE A 94 2.63 5.84 7.40
CA PHE A 94 3.88 5.63 6.68
C PHE A 94 4.45 6.93 6.10
N TYR A 95 5.76 6.92 5.81
CA TYR A 95 6.45 8.01 5.13
C TYR A 95 7.73 7.49 4.46
N LEU A 96 8.14 8.13 3.37
CA LEU A 96 9.43 7.92 2.74
C LEU A 96 10.43 8.94 3.28
N ASP A 97 11.58 8.50 3.79
CA ASP A 97 12.64 9.41 4.20
C ASP A 97 13.51 9.88 3.02
N LYS A 98 14.41 10.84 3.29
CA LYS A 98 15.33 11.41 2.28
C LYS A 98 16.37 10.42 1.76
N ASP A 99 16.60 9.33 2.50
CA ASP A 99 17.61 8.32 2.21
C ASP A 99 16.99 7.17 1.38
N GLY A 100 15.71 7.29 0.99
CA GLY A 100 15.02 6.32 0.15
C GLY A 100 14.43 5.15 0.93
N ASN A 101 14.23 5.29 2.25
CA ASN A 101 13.64 4.26 3.09
C ASN A 101 12.18 4.55 3.42
N LEU A 102 11.28 3.64 3.03
CA LEU A 102 9.88 3.69 3.45
C LEU A 102 9.73 3.09 4.85
N THR A 103 9.23 3.88 5.79
CA THR A 103 8.96 3.45 7.17
C THR A 103 7.45 3.46 7.43
N TYR A 104 6.95 2.53 8.24
CA TYR A 104 5.55 2.52 8.66
C TYR A 104 5.36 2.18 10.14
N THR A 105 4.16 2.44 10.63
CA THR A 105 3.68 2.14 11.98
C THR A 105 2.27 1.61 11.87
N LEU A 106 2.02 0.43 12.44
CA LEU A 106 0.70 -0.20 12.50
C LEU A 106 0.27 -0.31 13.96
N LYS A 107 -0.91 0.21 14.32
CA LYS A 107 -1.45 0.14 15.71
C LYS A 107 -0.48 0.71 16.76
N ASP A 108 0.19 1.81 16.44
CA ASP A 108 1.24 2.42 17.29
C ASP A 108 2.47 1.54 17.56
N VAL A 109 2.55 0.35 16.94
CA VAL A 109 3.75 -0.47 16.92
C VAL A 109 4.56 -0.02 15.70
N VAL A 110 5.66 0.67 15.97
CA VAL A 110 6.64 1.02 14.93
C VAL A 110 7.32 -0.27 14.51
N ASP A 111 7.16 -0.64 13.24
CA ASP A 111 7.91 -1.74 12.64
C ASP A 111 8.81 -1.14 11.56
N GLU A 112 10.11 -1.20 11.80
CA GLU A 112 11.16 -0.57 10.99
C GLU A 112 11.44 -1.35 9.69
N VAL A 113 10.43 -1.95 9.06
CA VAL A 113 10.70 -2.62 7.80
C VAL A 113 10.77 -1.59 6.69
N HIS A 114 12.00 -1.34 6.27
CA HIS A 114 12.41 -0.44 5.20
C HIS A 114 12.28 -1.14 3.84
N LEU A 115 11.41 -0.63 2.97
CA LEU A 115 11.69 -0.75 1.54
C LEU A 115 12.76 0.29 1.27
N CYS A 116 13.92 -0.15 0.79
CA CYS A 116 15.09 0.69 0.56
C CYS A 116 15.28 0.95 -0.93
N ASP A 117 16.23 1.83 -1.25
CA ASP A 117 16.63 2.16 -2.62
C ASP A 117 15.48 2.72 -3.47
N ILE A 118 14.51 3.38 -2.82
CA ILE A 118 13.42 4.07 -3.50
C ILE A 118 13.93 5.44 -3.95
N PRO A 119 13.75 5.81 -5.24
CA PRO A 119 14.21 7.10 -5.76
C PRO A 119 13.49 8.26 -5.07
N THR A 120 14.24 9.25 -4.60
CA THR A 120 13.70 10.46 -3.94
C THR A 120 13.70 11.68 -4.86
N ASP A 121 14.13 11.52 -6.11
CA ASP A 121 14.24 12.55 -7.15
C ASP A 121 13.06 12.54 -8.15
N LYS A 122 12.07 11.67 -7.92
CA LYS A 122 10.89 11.49 -8.78
C LYS A 122 9.59 11.63 -7.97
N PRO A 123 8.48 12.02 -8.61
CA PRO A 123 7.16 11.89 -8.02
C PRO A 123 6.87 10.43 -7.67
N LEU A 124 6.32 10.20 -6.47
CA LEU A 124 5.99 8.87 -5.96
C LEU A 124 4.55 8.82 -5.46
N TRP A 125 3.81 7.79 -5.87
CA TRP A 125 2.47 7.53 -5.36
C TRP A 125 2.51 6.35 -4.41
N ALA A 126 1.77 6.44 -3.31
CA ALA A 126 1.63 5.31 -2.42
C ALA A 126 0.62 4.31 -2.96
N ILE A 127 0.96 3.03 -2.80
CA ILE A 127 0.14 1.89 -3.17
C ILE A 127 -0.32 1.22 -1.88
N LEU A 128 -1.61 0.91 -1.81
CA LEU A 128 -2.16 0.03 -0.80
C LEU A 128 -2.90 -1.09 -1.50
N ASP A 129 -2.71 -2.30 -1.02
CA ASP A 129 -3.47 -3.46 -1.47
C ASP A 129 -3.96 -4.21 -0.24
N MET A 130 -5.28 -4.40 -0.18
CA MET A 130 -5.91 -5.24 0.83
C MET A 130 -6.03 -6.64 0.23
N ASP A 131 -5.09 -7.50 0.62
CA ASP A 131 -5.01 -8.89 0.19
C ASP A 131 -6.07 -9.70 0.94
N GLY A 132 -7.22 -9.96 0.29
CA GLY A 132 -8.39 -10.62 0.90
C GLY A 132 -9.53 -10.97 -0.04
#